data_AF-A0A6I9SL26-F1
#
_entry.id   AF-A0A6I9SL26-F1
#
_cell.length_a   1.000
_cell.length_b   1.000
_cell.length_c   1.000
_cell.angle_alpha   90.00
_cell.angle_beta   90.00
_cell.angle_gamma   90.00
#
_symmetry.space_group_name_H-M   'P 1'
#
loop_
_entity.id
_entity.type
_entity.pdbx_description
1 polymer ?
#
loop_
_entity_poly.entity_id
_entity_poly.type
_entity_poly.pdbx_seq_one_letter_code
_entity_poly.pdbx_strand_id
1 'polypeptide(L)'
;METAVDEGSSLGLGMSSASNTASSASTPIDSSNIGFQLLKKHGWKEGTGLGVSEQGRLEPVQAFIKKNKRGLGADKPKKVLKHSKIHDEEEPKPPKSKTMGISKKMKKMQEFEKQLQEKEFDRAFFREFWPDNV
;
A
#
# COMPACT_ATOMS: atom_id res chain seq x y z
N MET A 1 11.52 62.26 -18.61
CA MET A 1 10.29 61.69 -18.03
C MET A 1 10.56 60.23 -17.78
N GLU A 2 10.95 59.92 -16.55
CA GLU A 2 11.00 58.56 -16.02
C GLU A 2 9.58 58.00 -15.93
N THR A 3 9.44 56.70 -16.24
CA THR A 3 8.40 55.86 -15.63
C THR A 3 8.98 54.47 -15.39
N ALA A 4 9.23 54.16 -14.12
CA ALA A 4 9.43 52.82 -13.59
C ALA A 4 8.08 52.28 -13.07
N VAL A 5 7.71 51.05 -13.47
CA VAL A 5 6.63 50.20 -12.94
C VAL A 5 6.84 48.83 -13.59
N ASP A 6 6.74 47.65 -12.97
CA ASP A 6 6.70 47.16 -11.60
C ASP A 6 6.88 45.63 -11.71
N GLU A 7 7.41 45.03 -10.65
CA GLU A 7 7.72 43.62 -10.49
C GLU A 7 6.47 42.73 -10.53
N GLY A 8 6.60 41.55 -11.16
CA GLY A 8 5.54 40.55 -11.20
C GLY A 8 6.10 39.15 -11.35
N SER A 9 7.01 38.75 -10.46
CA SER A 9 7.43 37.36 -10.26
C SER A 9 6.23 36.48 -9.91
N SER A 10 5.57 35.94 -10.94
CA SER A 10 4.58 34.87 -10.79
C SER A 10 5.32 33.53 -10.71
N LEU A 11 5.57 33.06 -9.49
CA LEU A 11 5.98 31.69 -9.20
C LEU A 11 4.88 30.72 -9.71
N GLY A 12 5.04 30.25 -10.95
CA GLY A 12 4.26 29.17 -11.50
C GLY A 12 4.58 27.88 -10.74
N LEU A 13 3.77 27.59 -9.73
CA LEU A 13 3.72 26.28 -9.09
C LEU A 13 3.41 25.23 -10.18
N GLY A 14 4.44 24.48 -10.55
CA GLY A 14 4.33 23.31 -11.42
C GLY A 14 3.43 22.27 -10.77
N MET A 15 2.15 22.30 -11.16
CA MET A 15 1.20 21.22 -10.93
C MET A 15 1.67 20.03 -11.76
N SER A 16 2.50 19.16 -11.17
CA SER A 16 2.80 17.85 -11.73
C SER A 16 1.51 17.03 -11.75
N SER A 17 0.79 17.14 -12.86
CA SER A 17 -0.34 16.29 -13.18
C SER A 17 0.18 14.86 -13.25
N ALA A 18 0.06 14.13 -12.14
CA ALA A 18 0.13 12.69 -12.15
C ALA A 18 -1.02 12.23 -13.06
N SER A 19 -0.69 11.99 -14.33
CA SER A 19 -1.60 11.46 -15.32
C SER A 19 -1.98 10.05 -14.88
N ASN A 20 -3.01 9.97 -14.05
CA ASN A 20 -3.73 8.74 -13.81
C ASN A 20 -4.21 8.28 -15.19
N THR A 21 -3.48 7.34 -15.79
CA THR A 21 -3.72 6.83 -17.15
C THR A 21 -4.92 5.90 -17.13
N ALA A 22 -6.03 6.37 -16.58
CA ALA A 22 -7.32 5.74 -16.68
C ALA A 22 -7.82 6.03 -18.09
N SER A 23 -7.73 5.03 -18.97
CA SER A 23 -8.52 5.01 -20.20
C SER A 23 -9.99 5.20 -19.81
N SER A 24 -10.52 6.37 -20.09
CA SER A 24 -11.90 6.70 -19.76
C SER A 24 -12.77 6.02 -20.81
N ALA A 25 -13.60 5.07 -20.39
CA ALA A 25 -14.57 4.39 -21.26
C ALA A 25 -15.45 5.39 -22.04
N SER A 26 -15.68 6.58 -21.48
CA SER A 26 -16.51 7.63 -22.08
C SER A 26 -15.85 8.41 -23.22
N THR A 27 -14.52 8.29 -23.41
CA THR A 27 -13.80 9.07 -24.44
C THR A 27 -13.34 8.15 -25.58
N PRO A 28 -13.84 8.35 -26.81
CA PRO A 28 -13.36 7.64 -27.99
C PRO A 28 -11.84 7.81 -28.19
N ILE A 29 -11.22 6.80 -28.81
CA ILE A 29 -9.81 6.87 -29.21
C ILE A 29 -9.67 7.91 -30.33
N ASP A 30 -8.66 8.77 -30.21
CA ASP A 30 -8.42 9.81 -31.21
C ASP A 30 -8.01 9.26 -32.59
N SER A 31 -8.35 10.00 -33.64
CA SER A 31 -8.07 9.67 -35.03
C SER A 31 -6.59 9.67 -35.41
N SER A 32 -5.74 10.38 -34.64
CA SER A 32 -4.29 10.32 -34.80
C SER A 32 -3.69 8.98 -34.33
N ASN A 33 -4.43 8.19 -33.54
CA ASN A 33 -3.95 6.91 -33.04
C ASN A 33 -3.78 5.91 -34.17
N ILE A 34 -2.60 5.28 -34.24
CA ILE A 34 -2.25 4.31 -35.29
C ILE A 34 -3.22 3.12 -35.29
N GLY A 35 -3.65 2.64 -34.12
CA GLY A 35 -4.62 1.55 -33.98
C GLY A 35 -5.99 1.93 -34.54
N PHE A 36 -6.45 3.16 -34.31
CA PHE A 36 -7.70 3.66 -34.89
C PHE A 36 -7.65 3.68 -36.42
N GLN A 37 -6.55 4.16 -36.99
CA GLN A 37 -6.35 4.20 -38.44
C GLN A 37 -6.32 2.80 -39.06
N LEU A 38 -5.65 1.85 -38.39
CA LEU A 38 -5.61 0.45 -38.83
C LEU A 38 -7.00 -0.18 -38.83
N LEU A 39 -7.77 0.01 -37.75
CA LEU A 39 -9.14 -0.49 -37.67
C LEU A 39 -10.00 0.06 -38.81
N LYS A 40 -9.97 1.39 -39.04
CA LYS A 40 -10.70 2.00 -40.15
C LYS A 40 -10.26 1.45 -41.52
N LYS A 41 -8.96 1.25 -41.75
CA LYS A 41 -8.43 0.66 -42.99
C LYS A 41 -8.95 -0.76 -43.24
N HIS A 42 -9.16 -1.54 -42.18
CA HIS A 42 -9.72 -2.89 -42.25
C HIS A 42 -11.26 -2.93 -42.23
N GLY A 43 -11.92 -1.78 -42.42
CA GLY A 43 -13.37 -1.71 -42.57
C GLY A 43 -14.15 -1.60 -41.26
N TRP A 44 -13.47 -1.47 -40.11
CA TRP A 44 -14.15 -1.16 -38.85
C TRP A 44 -14.68 0.28 -38.86
N LYS A 45 -15.90 0.47 -38.35
CA LYS A 45 -16.54 1.78 -38.25
C LYS A 45 -16.61 2.21 -36.80
N GLU A 46 -16.35 3.49 -36.57
CA GLU A 46 -16.46 4.09 -35.25
C GLU A 46 -17.89 3.95 -34.70
N GLY A 47 -18.00 3.56 -33.43
CA GLY A 47 -19.30 3.29 -32.80
C GLY A 47 -19.90 1.91 -33.09
N THR A 48 -19.27 1.07 -33.92
CA THR A 48 -19.73 -0.31 -34.19
C THR A 48 -18.89 -1.35 -33.45
N GLY A 49 -19.52 -2.45 -33.05
CA GLY A 49 -18.85 -3.58 -32.42
C GLY A 49 -17.98 -4.33 -33.41
N LEU A 50 -16.98 -5.07 -32.92
CA LEU A 50 -16.15 -5.93 -33.78
C LEU A 50 -16.88 -7.24 -34.12
N GLY A 51 -16.58 -7.81 -35.29
CA GLY A 51 -17.13 -9.09 -35.75
C GLY A 51 -18.07 -8.94 -36.95
N VAL A 52 -18.43 -10.07 -37.58
CA VAL A 52 -19.22 -10.11 -38.83
C VAL A 52 -20.59 -9.45 -38.67
N SER A 53 -21.21 -9.59 -37.50
CA SER A 53 -22.51 -9.01 -37.17
C SER A 53 -22.39 -7.85 -36.18
N GLU A 54 -21.21 -7.23 -36.09
CA GLU A 54 -20.93 -6.13 -35.14
C GLU A 54 -21.22 -6.49 -33.67
N GLN A 55 -21.17 -7.79 -33.33
CA GLN A 55 -21.62 -8.34 -32.05
C GLN A 55 -20.65 -8.10 -30.88
N GLY A 56 -19.45 -7.60 -31.17
CA GLY A 56 -18.43 -7.30 -30.18
C GLY A 56 -18.85 -6.15 -29.26
N ARG A 57 -18.36 -6.18 -28.02
CA ARG A 57 -18.61 -5.08 -27.06
C ARG A 57 -17.97 -3.79 -27.55
N LEU A 58 -18.71 -2.69 -27.46
CA LEU A 58 -18.21 -1.34 -27.69
C LEU A 58 -17.27 -0.88 -26.57
N GLU A 59 -17.65 -1.22 -25.34
CA GLU A 59 -16.95 -0.77 -24.14
C GLU A 59 -16.01 -1.84 -23.58
N PRO A 60 -14.80 -1.45 -23.11
CA PRO A 60 -13.86 -2.36 -22.49
C PRO A 60 -14.46 -2.99 -21.22
N VAL A 61 -13.99 -4.19 -20.89
CA VAL A 61 -14.41 -4.87 -19.66
C VAL A 61 -13.75 -4.20 -18.46
N GLN A 62 -14.56 -3.80 -17.48
CA GLN A 62 -14.06 -3.20 -16.25
C GLN A 62 -13.29 -4.24 -15.43
N ALA A 63 -12.03 -3.93 -15.13
CA ALA A 63 -11.20 -4.73 -14.24
C ALA A 63 -11.14 -4.09 -12.85
N PHE A 64 -11.28 -4.92 -11.80
CA PHE A 64 -11.17 -4.47 -10.42
C PHE A 64 -9.81 -4.88 -9.83
N ILE A 65 -9.02 -3.88 -9.40
CA ILE A 65 -7.76 -4.15 -8.71
C ILE A 65 -8.05 -4.56 -7.27
N LYS A 66 -7.68 -5.80 -6.94
CA LYS A 66 -7.80 -6.33 -5.58
C LYS A 66 -6.70 -5.74 -4.69
N LYS A 67 -7.10 -4.87 -3.75
CA LYS A 67 -6.18 -4.21 -2.82
C LYS A 67 -5.72 -5.07 -1.64
N ASN A 68 -6.38 -6.21 -1.40
CA ASN A 68 -6.09 -7.09 -0.27
C ASN A 68 -5.32 -8.34 -0.69
N LYS A 69 -4.56 -8.93 0.25
CA LYS A 69 -3.77 -10.14 0.02
C LYS A 69 -4.49 -11.44 0.43
N ARG A 70 -5.77 -11.37 0.82
CA ARG A 70 -6.55 -12.54 1.25
C ARG A 70 -6.95 -13.38 0.05
N GLY A 71 -7.26 -14.66 0.23
CA GLY A 71 -7.78 -15.53 -0.84
C GLY A 71 -9.07 -15.01 -1.47
N LEU A 72 -9.40 -15.48 -2.68
CA LEU A 72 -10.74 -15.30 -3.25
C LEU A 72 -11.76 -16.02 -2.36
N GLY A 73 -12.95 -15.45 -2.19
CA GLY A 73 -13.98 -16.01 -1.30
C GLY A 73 -13.76 -15.78 0.20
N ALA A 74 -12.66 -15.17 0.63
CA ALA A 74 -12.43 -14.90 2.04
C ALA A 74 -13.35 -13.79 2.57
N ASP A 75 -14.03 -14.04 3.71
CA ASP A 75 -14.96 -13.09 4.33
C ASP A 75 -14.37 -11.71 4.56
N LYS A 76 -15.08 -10.64 4.23
CA LYS A 76 -14.63 -9.27 4.51
C LYS A 76 -14.43 -9.10 6.03
N PRO A 77 -13.32 -8.49 6.49
CA PRO A 77 -13.14 -8.26 7.92
C PRO A 77 -14.27 -7.37 8.43
N LYS A 78 -14.94 -7.81 9.50
CA LYS A 78 -15.98 -7.00 10.17
C LYS A 78 -15.30 -5.72 10.65
N LYS A 79 -15.70 -4.56 10.11
CA LYS A 79 -15.25 -3.27 10.60
C LYS A 79 -15.80 -3.12 12.01
N VAL A 80 -14.94 -3.28 13.02
CA VAL A 80 -15.32 -3.00 14.40
C VAL A 80 -15.43 -1.48 14.53
N LEU A 81 -16.66 -0.98 14.63
CA LEU A 81 -16.93 0.43 14.92
C LEU A 81 -16.36 0.74 16.31
N LYS A 82 -15.24 1.46 16.35
CA LYS A 82 -14.69 1.98 17.61
C LYS A 82 -15.66 3.05 18.11
N HIS A 83 -16.47 2.69 19.10
CA HIS A 83 -17.21 3.67 19.89
C HIS A 83 -16.17 4.48 20.67
N SER A 84 -16.08 5.77 20.36
CA SER A 84 -15.35 6.75 21.17
C SER A 84 -16.03 6.82 22.54
N LYS A 85 -15.39 6.26 23.56
CA LYS A 85 -15.80 6.46 24.95
C LYS A 85 -15.42 7.88 25.37
N ILE A 86 -16.43 8.65 25.71
CA ILE A 86 -16.35 9.90 26.48
C ILE A 86 -15.87 9.51 27.89
N HIS A 87 -14.90 10.27 28.41
CA HIS A 87 -14.34 10.12 29.76
C HIS A 87 -15.35 10.61 30.80
N ASP A 88 -15.61 9.78 31.81
CA ASP A 88 -15.93 10.23 33.17
C ASP A 88 -15.18 9.32 34.15
N GLU A 89 -14.53 9.96 35.12
CA GLU A 89 -13.62 9.42 36.14
C GLU A 89 -14.36 8.62 37.23
N GLU A 90 -13.90 7.39 37.52
CA GLU A 90 -14.07 6.73 38.83
C GLU A 90 -12.95 5.68 39.05
N GLU A 91 -12.38 5.71 40.25
CA GLU A 91 -11.23 5.02 40.88
C GLU A 91 -11.20 3.45 40.81
N PRO A 92 -10.08 2.77 41.21
CA PRO A 92 -9.25 1.93 40.36
C PRO A 92 -9.63 0.43 40.36
N LYS A 93 -9.54 -0.23 39.20
CA LYS A 93 -9.62 -1.70 39.05
C LYS A 93 -8.36 -2.26 38.37
N PRO A 94 -7.82 -3.41 38.82
CA PRO A 94 -6.49 -3.89 38.43
C PRO A 94 -6.38 -4.12 36.91
N PRO A 95 -5.23 -3.79 36.29
CA PRO A 95 -5.08 -3.83 34.84
C PRO A 95 -5.07 -5.28 34.34
N LYS A 96 -6.15 -5.70 33.67
CA LYS A 96 -6.13 -6.87 32.78
C LYS A 96 -5.33 -6.49 31.53
N SER A 97 -4.01 -6.64 31.60
CA SER A 97 -3.13 -6.41 30.46
C SER A 97 -3.43 -7.46 29.39
N LYS A 98 -3.90 -6.98 28.24
CA LYS A 98 -3.96 -7.76 27.00
C LYS A 98 -2.52 -8.22 26.73
N THR A 99 -2.33 -9.51 26.51
CA THR A 99 -1.04 -10.12 26.16
C THR A 99 -0.52 -9.52 24.85
N MET A 100 0.19 -8.41 24.95
CA MET A 100 0.94 -7.82 23.84
C MET A 100 2.09 -8.78 23.57
N GLY A 101 2.02 -9.49 22.44
CA GLY A 101 3.13 -10.32 21.98
C GLY A 101 4.41 -9.51 22.01
N ILE A 102 5.44 -10.08 22.64
CA ILE A 102 6.78 -9.49 22.83
C ILE A 102 7.24 -8.88 21.50
N SER A 103 7.58 -7.59 21.51
CA SER A 103 8.04 -6.91 20.30
C SER A 103 9.26 -7.64 19.71
N LYS A 104 9.42 -7.65 18.39
CA LYS A 104 10.56 -8.30 17.72
C LYS A 104 11.91 -7.85 18.31
N LYS A 105 12.00 -6.59 18.75
CA LYS A 105 13.19 -6.02 19.39
C LYS A 105 13.43 -6.60 20.79
N MET A 106 12.38 -6.74 21.60
CA MET A 106 12.47 -7.30 22.95
C MET A 106 12.80 -8.79 22.93
N LYS A 107 12.28 -9.54 21.94
CA LYS A 107 12.65 -10.95 21.75
C LYS A 107 14.13 -11.11 21.37
N LYS A 108 14.64 -10.26 20.47
CA LYS A 108 16.05 -10.29 20.06
C LYS A 108 17.00 -9.86 21.18
N MET A 109 16.57 -8.96 22.05
CA MET A 109 17.33 -8.55 23.24
C MET A 109 17.41 -9.68 24.28
N GLN A 110 16.28 -10.32 24.61
CA GLN A 110 16.26 -11.46 25.53
C GLN A 110 17.09 -12.63 25.01
N GLU A 111 17.09 -12.89 23.71
CA GLU A 111 17.89 -13.95 23.12
C GLU A 111 19.39 -13.65 23.20
N PHE A 112 19.79 -12.40 22.97
CA PHE A 112 21.18 -11.99 23.12
C PHE A 112 21.67 -12.05 24.57
N GLU A 113 20.83 -11.63 25.52
CA GLU A 113 21.09 -11.71 26.95
C GLU A 113 21.16 -13.17 27.43
N LYS A 114 20.26 -14.03 26.95
CA LYS A 114 20.32 -15.48 27.22
C LYS A 114 21.60 -16.10 26.66
N GLN A 115 22.02 -15.73 25.46
CA GLN A 115 23.30 -16.22 24.90
C GLN A 115 24.51 -15.74 25.69
N LEU A 116 24.48 -14.52 26.23
CA LEU A 116 25.51 -14.02 27.14
C LEU A 116 25.52 -14.82 28.45
N GLN A 117 24.35 -15.05 29.04
CA GLN A 117 24.21 -15.87 30.25
C GLN A 117 24.66 -17.32 30.02
N GLU A 118 24.33 -17.93 28.89
CA GLU A 118 24.81 -19.28 28.55
C GLU A 118 26.32 -19.31 28.33
N LYS A 119 26.89 -18.32 27.63
CA LYS A 119 28.36 -18.21 27.48
C LYS A 119 29.07 -17.95 28.81
N GLU A 120 28.47 -17.14 29.68
CA GLU A 120 28.99 -16.88 31.02
C GLU A 120 28.84 -18.10 31.92
N PHE A 121 27.72 -18.82 31.82
CA PHE A 121 27.47 -20.07 32.51
C PHE A 121 28.46 -21.14 32.07
N ASP A 122 28.62 -21.39 30.77
CA ASP A 122 29.60 -22.34 30.25
C ASP A 122 31.01 -21.94 30.70
N ARG A 123 31.39 -20.67 30.56
CA ARG A 123 32.70 -20.18 31.01
C ARG A 123 32.90 -20.38 32.51
N ALA A 124 31.90 -20.10 33.34
CA ALA A 124 31.96 -20.28 34.80
C ALA A 124 31.93 -21.77 35.18
N PHE A 125 31.09 -22.57 34.53
CA PHE A 125 30.93 -24.00 34.72
C PHE A 125 32.21 -24.76 34.34
N PHE A 126 32.83 -24.45 33.20
CA PHE A 126 34.12 -25.03 32.83
C PHE A 126 35.23 -24.61 33.79
N ARG A 127 35.25 -23.35 34.24
CA ARG A 127 36.22 -22.88 35.25
C ARG A 127 36.08 -23.61 36.59
N GLU A 128 34.87 -23.95 36.98
CA GLU A 128 34.58 -24.50 38.31
C GLU A 128 34.58 -26.03 38.34
N PHE A 129 34.23 -26.67 37.22
CA PHE A 129 34.07 -28.12 37.14
C PHE A 129 35.26 -28.81 36.45
N TRP A 130 35.95 -28.17 35.49
CA TRP A 130 37.05 -28.75 34.69
C TRP A 130 38.29 -27.81 34.69
N PRO A 131 39.13 -27.81 35.75
CA PRO A 131 40.21 -26.83 35.93
C PRO A 131 41.37 -26.90 34.91
N ASP A 132 41.56 -28.05 34.24
CA ASP A 132 42.82 -28.38 33.55
C ASP A 132 42.80 -28.20 32.01
N ASN A 133 41.93 -27.35 31.46
CA ASN A 133 41.85 -27.16 30.00
C ASN A 133 41.87 -25.69 29.51
N VAL A 134 42.56 -24.82 30.25
CA VAL A 134 43.08 -23.52 29.76
C VAL A 134 44.59 -23.59 29.66
#